data_AF-A0A941KKX4-F1
#
_entry.id   AF-A0A941KKX4-F1
#
_cell.length_a   1.000
_cell.length_b   1.000
_cell.length_c   1.000
_cell.angle_alpha   90.00
_cell.angle_beta   90.00
_cell.angle_gamma   90.00
#
_symmetry.space_group_name_H-M   'P 1'
#
loop_
_entity.id
_entity.type
_entity.pdbx_description
1 polymer ?
#
loop_
_entity_poly.entity_id
_entity_poly.type
_entity_poly.pdbx_seq_one_letter_code
_entity_poly.pdbx_strand_id
1 'polypeptide(L)'
;MRTLLVILTAAVFTSGCFYSEDALITRRAADFPIVEGVYDHRPYHPDGRPFDRTTWSGEIEREGWSYASDVDAFPHQNIRLRELTPGIFAAQSVNEDRHYLFGLVWVYPSGLVTYHNPSCSDLSDTARETYGLLEEMTDGYCRIDRWDVLSAVLLTYLSEHDGRPRIDGEYRPNRD
;
A
#
# COMPACT_ATOMS: atom_id res chain seq x y z
N MET A 1 22.05 12.99 31.05
CA MET A 1 20.88 12.24 30.54
C MET A 1 21.18 11.84 29.10
N ARG A 2 21.13 10.54 28.82
CA ARG A 2 21.47 9.95 27.52
C ARG A 2 20.42 10.35 26.49
N THR A 3 20.84 11.08 25.47
CA THR A 3 20.07 11.31 24.25
C THR A 3 19.87 9.96 23.57
N LEU A 4 18.67 9.39 23.70
CA LEU A 4 18.23 8.26 22.90
C LEU A 4 18.00 8.81 21.49
N LEU A 5 19.05 8.73 20.68
CA LEU A 5 18.99 8.88 19.24
C LEU A 5 18.15 7.69 18.74
N VAL A 6 16.84 7.88 18.62
CA VAL A 6 15.98 6.97 17.87
C VAL A 6 16.46 7.07 16.44
N ILE A 7 17.23 6.07 16.02
CA ILE A 7 17.56 5.84 14.62
C ILE A 7 16.20 5.55 13.96
N LEU A 8 15.56 6.58 13.40
CA LEU A 8 14.62 6.41 12.31
C LEU A 8 15.41 5.65 11.23
N THR A 9 15.30 4.34 11.22
CA THR A 9 15.48 3.59 9.98
C THR A 9 14.38 4.09 9.05
N ALA A 10 14.67 5.20 8.36
CA ALA A 10 14.19 5.46 7.03
C ALA A 10 14.66 4.26 6.18
N ALA A 11 13.91 3.17 6.28
CA ALA A 11 14.08 2.03 5.41
C ALA A 11 13.64 2.53 4.04
N VAL A 12 14.65 2.89 3.26
CA VAL A 12 14.68 3.05 1.81
C VAL A 12 13.63 2.12 1.15
N PHE A 13 12.41 2.64 0.91
CA PHE A 13 11.41 2.05 0.03
C PHE A 13 11.53 2.67 -1.37
N THR A 14 12.75 2.89 -1.85
CA THR A 14 13.01 3.35 -3.22
C THR A 14 13.18 2.12 -4.11
N SER A 15 12.06 1.49 -4.44
CA SER A 15 11.97 0.67 -5.63
C SER A 15 10.60 0.86 -6.26
N GLY A 16 10.36 2.11 -6.69
CA GLY A 16 9.29 2.61 -7.57
C GLY A 16 7.85 2.42 -7.09
N CYS A 17 7.08 3.50 -6.96
CA CYS A 17 5.63 3.43 -6.76
C CYS A 17 4.90 4.10 -7.93
N PHE A 18 3.69 3.65 -8.22
CA PHE A 18 2.75 4.48 -8.98
C PHE A 18 2.34 5.67 -8.12
N TYR A 19 2.30 6.87 -8.72
CA TYR A 19 1.88 8.06 -8.00
C TYR A 19 0.99 9.00 -8.83
N SER A 20 0.31 9.91 -8.16
CA SER A 20 -0.52 10.95 -8.75
C SER A 20 -0.38 12.25 -7.95
N GLU A 21 -0.51 13.40 -8.62
CA GLU A 21 -0.63 14.70 -7.94
C GLU A 21 -1.99 14.86 -7.24
N ASP A 22 -3.03 14.28 -7.83
CA ASP A 22 -4.40 14.35 -7.34
C ASP A 22 -4.87 13.01 -6.76
N ALA A 23 -5.79 13.07 -5.79
CA ALA A 23 -6.39 11.87 -5.21
C ALA A 23 -7.24 11.13 -6.26
N LEU A 24 -6.84 9.91 -6.62
CA LEU A 24 -7.61 9.06 -7.53
C LEU A 24 -8.68 8.23 -6.79
N ILE A 25 -8.43 7.93 -5.51
CA ILE A 25 -9.43 7.39 -4.58
C ILE A 25 -10.05 8.58 -3.82
N THR A 26 -11.12 9.10 -4.41
CA THR A 26 -11.91 10.20 -3.83
C THR A 26 -12.75 9.70 -2.65
N ARG A 27 -13.23 10.65 -1.84
CA ARG A 27 -14.11 10.37 -0.68
C ARG A 27 -15.33 9.50 -1.02
N ARG A 28 -15.90 9.66 -2.21
CA ARG A 28 -17.10 8.92 -2.66
C ARG A 28 -16.79 7.55 -3.26
N ALA A 29 -15.53 7.31 -3.60
CA ALA A 29 -15.08 6.09 -4.23
C ALA A 29 -14.24 5.22 -3.28
N ALA A 30 -14.13 5.62 -2.01
CA ALA A 30 -13.41 4.87 -0.99
C ALA A 30 -14.30 3.72 -0.47
N ASP A 31 -13.75 2.53 -0.50
CA ASP A 31 -14.33 1.31 0.05
C ASP A 31 -13.75 1.00 1.43
N PHE A 32 -14.51 0.23 2.22
CA PHE A 32 -14.14 -0.09 3.60
C PHE A 32 -14.20 -1.60 3.90
N PRO A 33 -13.32 -2.40 3.28
CA PRO A 33 -13.31 -3.85 3.46
C PRO A 33 -12.68 -4.34 4.77
N ILE A 34 -11.81 -3.54 5.39
CA ILE A 34 -11.18 -3.86 6.69
C ILE A 34 -12.20 -3.55 7.79
N VAL A 35 -12.48 -4.55 8.62
CA VAL A 35 -13.36 -4.43 9.79
C VAL A 35 -12.62 -3.69 10.89
N GLU A 36 -13.28 -2.76 11.55
CA GLU A 36 -12.69 -2.03 12.69
C GLU A 36 -12.33 -2.99 13.83
N GLY A 37 -11.22 -2.72 14.51
CA GLY A 37 -10.75 -3.52 15.64
C GLY A 37 -9.23 -3.51 15.78
N VAL A 38 -8.71 -4.32 16.70
CA VAL A 38 -7.27 -4.38 17.00
C VAL A 38 -6.55 -5.28 16.00
N TYR A 39 -5.43 -4.81 15.46
CA TYR A 39 -4.58 -5.55 14.53
C TYR A 39 -3.13 -5.55 14.95
N ASP A 40 -2.46 -6.67 14.70
CA ASP A 40 -1.00 -6.79 14.74
C ASP A 40 -0.43 -6.64 13.33
N HIS A 41 0.50 -5.70 13.17
CA HIS A 41 1.21 -5.47 11.93
C HIS A 41 2.58 -6.15 11.92
N ARG A 42 2.87 -6.86 10.83
CA ARG A 42 4.16 -7.51 10.60
C ARG A 42 4.65 -7.25 9.17
N PRO A 43 5.73 -6.49 8.98
CA PRO A 43 6.39 -6.33 7.70
C PRO A 43 7.05 -7.63 7.25
N TYR A 44 7.30 -7.71 5.95
CA TYR A 44 8.04 -8.79 5.31
C TYR A 44 9.36 -8.25 4.77
N HIS A 45 10.38 -9.11 4.77
CA HIS A 45 11.65 -8.85 4.11
C HIS A 45 11.49 -8.92 2.59
N PRO A 46 12.39 -8.29 1.82
CA PRO A 46 12.38 -8.39 0.35
C PRO A 46 12.47 -9.83 -0.19
N ASP A 47 13.00 -10.76 0.61
CA ASP A 47 13.06 -12.19 0.29
C ASP A 47 11.75 -12.95 0.60
N GLY A 48 10.71 -12.24 1.04
CA GLY A 48 9.37 -12.76 1.34
C GLY A 48 9.21 -13.35 2.72
N ARG A 49 10.25 -13.35 3.58
CA ARG A 49 10.12 -13.83 4.96
C ARG A 49 9.47 -12.76 5.85
N PRO A 50 8.50 -13.10 6.71
CA PRO A 50 7.97 -12.14 7.68
C PRO A 50 9.05 -11.77 8.71
N PHE A 51 8.96 -10.57 9.27
CA PHE A 51 9.78 -10.16 10.41
C PHE A 51 9.51 -11.06 11.63
N ASP A 52 10.52 -11.29 12.47
CA ASP A 52 10.40 -12.18 13.64
C ASP A 52 9.41 -11.68 14.71
N ARG A 53 9.05 -10.40 14.67
CA ARG A 53 8.16 -9.76 15.65
C ARG A 53 7.16 -8.82 14.99
N THR A 54 6.01 -8.67 15.65
CA THR A 54 5.06 -7.59 15.39
C THR A 54 5.77 -6.24 15.59
N THR A 55 5.63 -5.33 14.62
CA THR A 55 6.28 -4.01 14.66
C THR A 55 5.34 -2.90 15.09
N TRP A 56 4.03 -3.14 15.00
CA TRP A 56 2.99 -2.23 15.44
C TRP A 56 1.75 -3.05 15.84
N SER A 57 1.03 -2.62 16.88
CA SER A 57 -0.23 -3.21 17.30
C SER A 57 -1.14 -2.09 17.78
N GLY A 58 -2.39 -2.08 17.32
CA GLY A 58 -3.33 -1.01 17.64
C GLY A 58 -4.69 -1.20 16.99
N GLU A 59 -5.65 -0.40 17.44
CA GLU A 59 -6.97 -0.35 16.83
C GLU A 59 -6.92 0.38 15.50
N ILE A 60 -7.47 -0.25 14.46
CA ILE A 60 -7.70 0.37 13.15
C ILE A 60 -9.20 0.69 13.07
N GLU A 61 -9.50 1.95 12.83
CA GLU A 61 -10.86 2.45 12.71
C GLU A 61 -11.06 3.27 11.43
N ARG A 62 -12.31 3.56 11.09
CA ARG A 62 -12.64 4.45 9.98
C ARG A 62 -12.70 5.89 10.48
N GLU A 63 -11.81 6.73 9.97
CA GLU A 63 -11.87 8.17 10.20
C GLU A 63 -12.29 8.88 8.89
N GLY A 64 -13.57 9.24 8.82
CA GLY A 64 -14.17 9.87 7.66
C GLY A 64 -14.12 8.99 6.41
N TRP A 65 -13.09 9.17 5.58
CA TRP A 65 -12.95 8.53 4.25
C TRP A 65 -11.71 7.65 4.12
N SER A 66 -11.08 7.33 5.24
CA SER A 66 -9.81 6.61 5.33
C SER A 66 -9.78 5.73 6.57
N TYR A 67 -8.79 4.85 6.62
CA TYR A 67 -8.44 4.13 7.84
C TYR A 67 -7.39 4.90 8.63
N ALA A 68 -7.56 4.89 9.94
CA ALA A 68 -6.71 5.60 10.89
C ALA A 68 -6.53 4.76 12.16
N SER A 69 -5.58 5.17 12.98
CA SER A 69 -5.36 4.66 14.32
C SER A 69 -4.87 5.79 15.20
N ASP A 70 -5.38 5.86 16.43
CA ASP A 70 -4.88 6.76 17.48
C ASP A 70 -3.58 6.24 18.14
N VAL A 71 -3.21 4.98 17.90
CA VAL A 71 -1.93 4.44 18.34
C VAL A 71 -0.80 5.00 17.48
N ASP A 72 0.18 5.59 18.16
CA ASP A 72 1.38 6.17 17.56
C ASP A 72 2.04 5.26 16.52
N ALA A 73 2.58 5.90 15.48
CA ALA A 73 3.33 5.23 14.40
C ALA A 73 2.54 4.16 13.63
N PHE A 74 1.23 4.33 13.45
CA PHE A 74 0.45 3.52 12.51
C PHE A 74 1.04 3.64 11.08
N PRO A 75 1.55 2.54 10.48
CA PRO A 75 2.31 2.63 9.23
C PRO A 75 1.54 3.14 8.01
N HIS A 76 0.21 2.98 8.01
CA HIS A 76 -0.66 3.32 6.87
C HIS A 76 -1.75 4.32 7.29
N GLN A 77 -1.37 5.34 8.07
CA GLN A 77 -2.27 6.42 8.48
C GLN A 77 -2.96 7.06 7.27
N ASN A 78 -4.28 7.28 7.39
CA ASN A 78 -5.13 7.91 6.37
C ASN A 78 -5.22 7.14 5.04
N ILE A 79 -4.94 5.83 5.03
CA ILE A 79 -5.03 5.01 3.81
C ILE A 79 -6.48 4.93 3.32
N ARG A 80 -6.67 5.03 2.00
CA ARG A 80 -7.97 4.81 1.34
C ARG A 80 -7.90 3.60 0.44
N LEU A 81 -8.97 2.81 0.40
CA LEU A 81 -9.04 1.62 -0.44
C LEU A 81 -10.10 1.80 -1.53
N ARG A 82 -9.89 1.15 -2.67
CA ARG A 82 -10.91 1.02 -3.72
C ARG A 82 -10.78 -0.32 -4.41
N GLU A 83 -11.87 -1.06 -4.53
CA GLU A 83 -11.87 -2.42 -5.06
C GLU A 83 -11.47 -2.45 -6.54
N LEU A 84 -10.56 -3.36 -6.89
CA LEU A 84 -10.15 -3.65 -8.26
C LEU A 84 -10.88 -4.89 -8.78
N THR A 85 -10.92 -5.93 -7.94
CA THR A 85 -11.54 -7.24 -8.19
C THR A 85 -11.84 -7.87 -6.82
N PRO A 86 -12.78 -8.82 -6.68
CA PRO A 86 -13.23 -9.31 -5.38
C PRO A 86 -12.08 -9.65 -4.41
N GLY A 87 -12.02 -8.90 -3.30
CA GLY A 87 -11.03 -9.10 -2.24
C GLY A 87 -9.64 -8.47 -2.49
N ILE A 88 -9.44 -7.79 -3.63
CA ILE A 88 -8.20 -7.08 -3.98
C ILE A 88 -8.52 -5.61 -4.24
N PHE A 89 -7.78 -4.73 -3.56
CA PHE A 89 -8.02 -3.30 -3.53
C PHE A 89 -6.76 -2.55 -3.96
N ALA A 90 -6.95 -1.45 -4.68
CA ALA A 90 -5.93 -0.41 -4.74
C ALA A 90 -5.95 0.34 -3.41
N ALA A 91 -4.77 0.59 -2.84
CA ALA A 91 -4.60 1.41 -1.66
C ALA A 91 -3.95 2.73 -2.03
N GLN A 92 -4.44 3.83 -1.48
CA GLN A 92 -3.89 5.17 -1.69
C GLN A 92 -3.41 5.74 -0.35
N SER A 93 -2.11 6.04 -0.28
CA SER A 93 -1.47 6.79 0.81
C SER A 93 -0.97 8.14 0.29
N VAL A 94 -0.51 8.99 1.21
CA VAL A 94 0.12 10.29 0.89
C VAL A 94 1.55 10.25 1.41
N ASN A 95 2.53 10.63 0.59
CA ASN A 95 3.92 10.72 1.01
C ASN A 95 4.26 12.10 1.59
N GLU A 96 5.52 12.29 2.01
CA GLU A 96 6.00 13.55 2.60
C GLU A 96 5.87 14.75 1.65
N ASP A 97 6.05 14.51 0.34
CA ASP A 97 5.94 15.50 -0.72
C ASP A 97 4.49 15.77 -1.16
N ARG A 98 3.51 15.15 -0.48
CA ARG A 98 2.07 15.26 -0.75
C ARG A 98 1.61 14.65 -2.08
N HIS A 99 2.42 13.80 -2.70
CA HIS A 99 1.97 12.94 -3.78
C HIS A 99 1.15 11.78 -3.23
N TYR A 100 0.16 11.34 -4.00
CA TYR A 100 -0.61 10.15 -3.70
C TYR A 100 0.12 8.93 -4.24
N LEU A 101 0.45 7.98 -3.36
CA LEU A 101 1.09 6.72 -3.73
C LEU A 101 0.06 5.60 -3.78
N PHE A 102 0.26 4.64 -4.69
CA PHE A 102 -0.65 3.52 -4.87
C PHE A 102 -0.02 2.15 -4.62
N GLY A 103 -0.71 1.35 -3.80
CA GLY A 103 -0.35 -0.03 -3.47
C GLY A 103 -1.48 -1.01 -3.77
N LEU A 104 -1.21 -2.30 -3.53
CA LEU A 104 -2.16 -3.40 -3.59
C LEU A 104 -2.45 -3.92 -2.19
N VAL A 105 -3.72 -4.20 -1.91
CA VAL A 105 -4.18 -4.77 -0.64
C VAL A 105 -5.10 -5.94 -0.91
N TRP A 106 -4.86 -7.06 -0.23
CA TRP A 106 -5.75 -8.22 -0.21
C TRP A 106 -6.44 -8.29 1.14
N VAL A 107 -7.77 -8.40 1.13
CA VAL A 107 -8.57 -8.58 2.34
C VAL A 107 -9.22 -9.94 2.31
N TYR A 108 -8.85 -10.79 3.28
CA TYR A 108 -9.31 -12.16 3.37
C TYR A 108 -10.53 -12.26 4.30
N PRO A 109 -11.44 -13.25 4.10
CA PRO A 109 -12.60 -13.45 4.97
C PRO A 109 -12.28 -13.68 6.46
N SER A 110 -11.05 -14.10 6.78
CA SER A 110 -10.58 -14.25 8.16
C SER A 110 -10.35 -12.91 8.88
N GLY A 111 -10.32 -11.80 8.13
CA GLY A 111 -9.89 -10.48 8.58
C GLY A 111 -8.39 -10.23 8.38
N LEU A 112 -7.61 -11.23 7.91
CA LEU A 112 -6.23 -11.00 7.49
C LEU A 112 -6.21 -9.98 6.36
N VAL A 113 -5.30 -9.01 6.44
CA VAL A 113 -5.01 -8.07 5.37
C VAL A 113 -3.54 -8.21 5.00
N THR A 114 -3.22 -8.34 3.72
CA THR A 114 -1.83 -8.31 3.23
C THR A 114 -1.69 -7.19 2.22
N TYR A 115 -0.50 -6.63 2.08
CA TYR A 115 -0.26 -5.55 1.12
C TYR A 115 1.07 -5.71 0.37
N HIS A 116 1.15 -5.03 -0.76
CA HIS A 116 2.33 -4.96 -1.62
C HIS A 116 2.41 -3.57 -2.25
N ASN A 117 3.61 -3.01 -2.33
CA ASN A 117 3.89 -1.78 -3.05
C ASN A 117 4.49 -2.13 -4.42
N PRO A 118 3.68 -2.14 -5.50
CA PRO A 118 4.13 -2.55 -6.81
C PRO A 118 5.07 -1.51 -7.44
N SER A 119 6.12 -2.01 -8.10
CA SER A 119 7.03 -1.17 -8.85
C SER A 119 6.67 -1.03 -10.32
N CYS A 120 6.88 0.17 -10.86
CA CYS A 120 6.75 0.37 -12.30
C CYS A 120 7.82 -0.41 -13.08
N SER A 121 9.02 -0.58 -12.51
CA SER A 121 10.10 -1.36 -13.14
C SER A 121 9.85 -2.87 -13.12
N ASP A 122 8.93 -3.34 -12.27
CA ASP A 122 8.50 -4.74 -12.22
C ASP A 122 7.42 -5.07 -13.29
N LEU A 123 7.00 -4.08 -14.09
CA LEU A 123 6.15 -4.29 -15.26
C LEU A 123 6.99 -4.56 -16.51
N SER A 124 6.45 -5.40 -17.39
CA SER A 124 7.03 -5.61 -18.72
C SER A 124 7.15 -4.29 -19.51
N ASP A 125 8.13 -4.22 -20.42
CA ASP A 125 8.28 -3.08 -21.33
C ASP A 125 6.97 -2.86 -22.12
N THR A 126 6.32 -3.93 -22.56
CA THR A 126 5.05 -3.88 -23.27
C THR A 126 3.93 -3.25 -22.43
N ALA A 127 3.81 -3.61 -21.15
CA ALA A 127 2.82 -3.00 -20.27
C ALA A 127 3.10 -1.52 -20.05
N ARG A 128 4.37 -1.15 -19.79
CA ARG A 128 4.78 0.25 -19.63
C ARG A 128 4.48 1.09 -20.88
N GLU A 129 4.83 0.59 -22.06
CA GLU A 129 4.52 1.25 -23.34
C GLU A 129 3.00 1.38 -23.57
N THR A 130 2.25 0.31 -23.31
CA THR A 130 0.78 0.27 -23.49
C THR A 130 0.07 1.35 -22.69
N TYR A 131 0.51 1.58 -21.46
CA TYR A 131 -0.07 2.58 -20.56
C TYR A 131 0.61 3.94 -20.62
N GLY A 132 1.64 4.10 -21.48
CA GLY A 132 2.41 5.34 -21.58
C GLY A 132 3.13 5.70 -20.27
N LEU A 133 3.59 4.68 -19.53
CA LEU A 133 4.31 4.87 -18.28
C LEU A 133 5.74 5.30 -18.60
N LEU A 134 6.02 6.57 -18.33
CA LEU A 134 7.37 7.13 -18.37
C LEU A 134 7.82 7.31 -16.94
N GLU A 135 9.06 6.92 -16.64
CA GLU A 135 9.69 7.25 -15.36
C GLU A 135 9.89 8.76 -15.30
N GLU A 136 9.22 9.42 -14.35
CA GLU A 136 9.27 10.89 -14.21
C GLU A 136 10.16 11.35 -13.06
N MET A 137 10.44 10.47 -12.10
CA MET A 137 11.28 10.77 -10.93
C MET A 137 12.59 9.99 -10.97
N THR A 138 13.63 10.54 -10.34
CA THR A 138 14.98 9.92 -10.26
C THR A 138 15.02 8.56 -9.56
N ASP A 139 13.91 8.13 -8.96
CA ASP A 139 13.82 6.96 -8.08
C ASP A 139 12.85 5.88 -8.62
N GLY A 140 12.48 5.93 -9.91
CA GLY A 140 11.71 4.87 -10.58
C GLY A 140 10.19 4.92 -10.35
N TYR A 141 9.64 6.10 -10.04
CA TYR A 141 8.21 6.32 -9.91
C TYR A 141 7.58 6.60 -11.27
N CYS A 142 6.39 6.02 -11.48
CA CYS A 142 5.59 6.28 -12.69
C CYS A 142 4.33 7.04 -12.32
N ARG A 143 4.15 8.20 -12.97
CA ARG A 143 2.99 9.05 -12.78
C ARG A 143 1.77 8.46 -13.48
N ILE A 144 0.65 8.42 -12.78
CA ILE A 144 -0.65 8.01 -13.29
C ILE A 144 -1.71 8.93 -12.68
N ASP A 145 -2.31 9.82 -13.47
CA ASP A 145 -3.29 10.80 -12.98
C ASP A 145 -4.75 10.40 -13.22
N ARG A 146 -5.00 9.18 -13.70
CA ARG A 146 -6.35 8.72 -14.03
C ARG A 146 -6.64 7.36 -13.42
N TRP A 147 -7.77 7.24 -12.73
CA TRP A 147 -8.19 6.01 -12.06
C TRP A 147 -8.35 4.83 -13.03
N ASP A 148 -8.92 5.03 -14.21
CA ASP A 148 -9.09 3.97 -15.21
C ASP A 148 -7.74 3.40 -15.66
N VAL A 149 -6.72 4.25 -15.80
CA VAL A 149 -5.35 3.83 -16.10
C VAL A 149 -4.73 3.12 -14.92
N LEU A 150 -4.80 3.70 -13.71
CA LEU A 150 -4.24 3.10 -12.50
C LEU A 150 -4.81 1.69 -12.26
N SER A 151 -6.14 1.55 -12.33
CA SER A 151 -6.79 0.26 -12.12
C SER A 151 -6.38 -0.77 -13.17
N ALA A 152 -6.27 -0.38 -14.45
CA ALA A 152 -5.79 -1.26 -15.51
C ALA A 152 -4.31 -1.66 -15.33
N VAL A 153 -3.47 -0.72 -14.91
CA VAL A 153 -2.04 -0.96 -14.60
C VAL A 153 -1.90 -1.93 -13.44
N LEU A 154 -2.62 -1.72 -12.34
CA LEU A 154 -2.58 -2.61 -11.16
C LEU A 154 -3.12 -4.01 -11.48
N LEU A 155 -4.17 -4.13 -12.30
CA LEU A 155 -4.68 -5.43 -12.75
C LEU A 155 -3.69 -6.13 -13.70
N THR A 156 -2.99 -5.37 -14.55
CA THR A 156 -1.92 -5.92 -15.40
C THR A 156 -0.74 -6.39 -14.57
N TYR A 157 -0.32 -5.60 -13.58
CA TYR A 157 0.71 -6.00 -12.61
C TYR A 157 0.36 -7.33 -11.96
N LEU A 158 -0.88 -7.46 -11.45
CA LEU A 158 -1.34 -8.73 -10.89
C LEU A 158 -1.28 -9.86 -11.91
N SER A 159 -1.67 -9.62 -13.17
CA SER A 159 -1.62 -10.64 -14.22
C SER A 159 -0.20 -11.07 -14.59
N GLU A 160 0.76 -10.15 -14.66
CA GLU A 160 2.16 -10.46 -15.00
C GLU A 160 2.89 -11.22 -13.88
N HIS A 161 2.37 -11.11 -12.66
CA HIS A 161 2.89 -11.79 -11.47
C HIS A 161 2.02 -12.98 -11.04
N ASP A 162 1.23 -13.56 -11.96
CA ASP A 162 0.34 -14.72 -11.73
C ASP A 162 -0.61 -14.57 -10.51
N GLY A 163 -1.00 -13.33 -10.20
CA GLY A 163 -1.82 -12.97 -9.04
C GLY A 163 -1.12 -13.19 -7.68
N ARG A 164 0.18 -13.45 -7.69
CA ARG A 164 1.00 -13.78 -6.51
C ARG A 164 2.24 -12.88 -6.43
N PRO A 165 2.08 -11.55 -6.42
CA PRO A 165 3.20 -10.68 -6.17
C PRO A 165 3.76 -10.94 -4.75
N ARG A 166 4.97 -10.43 -4.50
CA ARG A 166 5.53 -10.40 -3.15
C ARG A 166 4.52 -9.73 -2.19
N ILE A 167 4.57 -10.12 -0.93
CA ILE A 167 3.87 -9.42 0.16
C ILE A 167 4.90 -8.63 0.95
N ASP A 168 4.63 -7.36 1.20
CA ASP A 168 5.50 -6.44 1.95
C ASP A 168 5.12 -6.35 3.42
N GLY A 169 3.91 -6.76 3.77
CA GLY A 169 3.47 -6.86 5.15
C GLY A 169 2.05 -7.37 5.29
N GLU A 170 1.69 -7.61 6.54
CA GLU A 170 0.36 -8.09 6.91
C GLU A 170 -0.17 -7.40 8.16
N TYR A 171 -1.49 -7.34 8.25
CA TYR A 171 -2.26 -7.04 9.45
C TYR A 171 -3.10 -8.26 9.81
N ARG A 172 -2.89 -8.79 11.02
CA ARG A 172 -3.69 -9.89 11.57
C ARG A 172 -4.64 -9.35 12.63
N PRO A 173 -5.95 -9.65 12.56
CA PRO A 173 -6.86 -9.31 13.64
C PRO A 173 -6.36 -9.93 14.94
N ASN A 174 -6.17 -9.08 15.95
CA ASN A 174 -5.90 -9.49 17.30
C ASN A 174 -7.23 -9.54 18.05
N ARG A 175 -7.58 -10.72 18.60
CA ARG A 175 -8.86 -10.98 19.27
C ARG A 175 -8.69 -11.26 20.77
N ASP A 176 -7.51 -10.96 21.30
CA ASP A 176 -7.17 -11.18 22.71
C ASP A 176 -7.84 -10.15 23.64
#